data_AF-A0A6L6U5J2-F1
#
_entry.id   AF-A0A6L6U5J2-F1
#
_cell.length_a   1.000
_cell.length_b   1.000
_cell.length_c   1.000
_cell.angle_alpha   90.00
_cell.angle_beta   90.00
_cell.angle_gamma   90.00
#
_symmetry.space_group_name_H-M   'P 1'
#
loop_
_entity.id
_entity.type
_entity.pdbx_description
1 polymer ?
#
loop_
_entity_poly.entity_id
_entity_poly.type
_entity_poly.pdbx_seq_one_letter_code
_entity_poly.pdbx_strand_id
1 'polypeptide(L)'
;MTGALISLISIFIGIIAANIYGYLKQKYSFGFTGNTLVGVFGSILLIKTFGRLGFDPWSIMNNGDFDAVRLVVNLFMSALGGITLLILAKKLYLHINKP
;
A
#
# COMPACT_ATOMS: atom_id res chain seq x y z
N MET A 1 -18.42 -3.44 -10.59
CA MET A 1 -17.60 -4.54 -9.99
C MET A 1 -16.11 -4.40 -10.30
N THR A 2 -15.75 -3.76 -11.39
CA THR A 2 -14.35 -3.56 -11.82
C THR A 2 -13.52 -2.73 -10.82
N GLY A 3 -14.11 -1.77 -10.09
CA GLY A 3 -13.39 -1.00 -9.06
C GLY A 3 -12.89 -1.83 -7.86
N ALA A 4 -13.62 -2.90 -7.51
CA ALA A 4 -13.18 -3.84 -6.47
C ALA A 4 -11.93 -4.64 -6.92
N LEU A 5 -11.87 -5.01 -8.21
CA LEU A 5 -10.73 -5.70 -8.79
C LEU A 5 -9.49 -4.80 -8.83
N ILE A 6 -9.65 -3.52 -9.19
CA ILE A 6 -8.56 -2.52 -9.10
C ILE A 6 -8.08 -2.39 -7.65
N SER A 7 -9.01 -2.35 -6.69
CA SER A 7 -8.66 -2.26 -5.27
C SER A 7 -7.83 -3.46 -4.82
N LEU A 8 -8.20 -4.67 -5.25
CA LEU A 8 -7.49 -5.90 -4.93
C LEU A 8 -6.08 -5.93 -5.53
N ILE A 9 -5.94 -5.57 -6.80
CA ILE A 9 -4.64 -5.46 -7.50
C ILE A 9 -3.74 -4.45 -6.79
N SER A 10 -4.31 -3.31 -6.40
CA SER A 10 -3.58 -2.26 -5.71
C SER A 10 -3.04 -2.77 -4.37
N ILE A 11 -3.89 -3.41 -3.55
CA ILE A 11 -3.47 -4.02 -2.28
C ILE A 11 -2.40 -5.09 -2.51
N PHE A 12 -2.53 -5.91 -3.56
CA PHE A 12 -1.55 -6.94 -3.89
C PHE A 12 -0.17 -6.36 -4.21
N ILE A 13 -0.13 -5.26 -4.99
CA ILE A 13 1.11 -4.52 -5.26
C ILE A 13 1.72 -3.96 -3.96
N GLY A 14 0.88 -3.49 -3.05
CA GLY A 14 1.29 -3.05 -1.72
C GLY A 14 1.94 -4.14 -0.87
N ILE A 15 1.37 -5.34 -0.87
CA ILE A 15 1.93 -6.53 -0.20
C ILE A 15 3.30 -6.87 -0.79
N ILE A 16 3.41 -6.90 -2.12
CA ILE A 16 4.66 -7.20 -2.82
C ILE A 16 5.72 -6.16 -2.45
N ALA A 17 5.38 -4.87 -2.51
CA ALA A 17 6.29 -3.78 -2.19
C ALA A 17 6.80 -3.87 -0.74
N ALA A 18 5.92 -4.13 0.22
CA ALA A 18 6.30 -4.27 1.63
C ALA A 18 7.20 -5.48 1.89
N ASN A 19 6.93 -6.62 1.24
CA ASN A 19 7.76 -7.81 1.36
C ASN A 19 9.12 -7.66 0.68
N ILE A 20 9.18 -7.11 -0.53
CA ILE A 20 10.45 -6.83 -1.24
C ILE A 20 11.29 -5.86 -0.42
N TYR A 21 10.69 -4.78 0.09
CA TYR A 21 11.42 -3.81 0.91
C TYR A 21 11.90 -4.41 2.22
N GLY A 22 11.06 -5.21 2.90
CA GLY A 22 11.46 -5.94 4.10
C GLY A 22 12.59 -6.94 3.86
N TYR A 23 12.61 -7.58 2.68
CA TYR A 23 13.69 -8.48 2.27
C TYR A 23 15.00 -7.74 1.99
N LEU A 24 14.95 -6.61 1.26
CA LEU A 24 16.11 -5.77 0.94
C LEU A 24 16.67 -5.06 2.19
N LYS A 25 15.80 -4.65 3.11
CA LYS A 25 16.15 -3.96 4.35
C LYS A 25 15.68 -4.78 5.55
N GLN A 26 16.39 -5.87 5.81
CA GLN A 26 16.14 -6.79 6.93
C GLN A 26 15.96 -6.07 8.29
N LYS A 27 16.62 -4.93 8.50
CA LYS A 27 16.44 -4.06 9.69
C LYS A 27 14.99 -3.65 9.94
N TYR A 28 14.18 -3.49 8.89
CA TYR A 28 12.77 -3.07 8.96
C TYR A 28 11.78 -4.24 8.83
N SER A 29 12.26 -5.46 8.65
CA SER A 29 11.41 -6.64 8.49
C SER A 29 10.73 -7.03 9.81
N PHE A 30 9.48 -7.49 9.69
CA PHE A 30 8.69 -8.17 10.71
C PHE A 30 8.42 -9.64 10.35
N GLY A 31 9.17 -10.19 9.38
CA GLY A 31 8.91 -11.50 8.79
C GLY A 31 7.79 -11.46 7.73
N PHE A 32 7.54 -12.58 7.05
CA PHE A 32 6.60 -12.64 5.91
C PHE A 32 5.17 -12.24 6.30
N THR A 33 4.63 -12.81 7.37
CA THR A 33 3.28 -12.51 7.85
C THR A 33 3.14 -11.05 8.29
N GLY A 34 4.12 -10.54 9.05
CA GLY A 34 4.14 -9.16 9.52
C GLY A 34 4.23 -8.15 8.37
N ASN A 35 5.15 -8.38 7.43
CA ASN A 35 5.31 -7.51 6.25
C ASN A 35 4.05 -7.52 5.38
N THR A 36 3.38 -8.67 5.25
CA THR A 36 2.12 -8.80 4.50
C THR A 36 0.99 -8.01 5.16
N LEU A 37 0.79 -8.15 6.48
CA LEU A 37 -0.21 -7.37 7.21
C LEU A 37 0.03 -5.87 7.08
N VAL A 38 1.28 -5.44 7.27
CA VAL A 38 1.66 -4.03 7.12
C VAL A 38 1.48 -3.56 5.69
N GLY A 39 1.78 -4.40 4.70
CA GLY A 39 1.52 -4.13 3.28
C GLY A 39 0.04 -3.90 3.00
N VAL A 40 -0.85 -4.78 3.47
CA VAL A 40 -2.31 -4.63 3.30
C VAL A 40 -2.80 -3.33 3.92
N PHE A 41 -2.53 -3.12 5.21
CA PHE A 41 -3.08 -1.97 5.92
C PHE A 41 -2.44 -0.64 5.49
N GLY A 42 -1.14 -0.62 5.18
CA GLY A 42 -0.44 0.57 4.70
C GLY A 42 -0.95 1.03 3.35
N SER A 43 -1.23 0.08 2.47
CA SER A 43 -1.80 0.35 1.14
C SER A 43 -3.22 0.89 1.25
N ILE A 44 -4.08 0.23 2.04
CA ILE A 44 -5.47 0.68 2.24
C ILE A 44 -5.50 2.09 2.83
N LEU A 45 -4.64 2.38 3.82
CA LEU A 45 -4.58 3.68 4.45
C LEU A 45 -4.23 4.77 3.44
N LEU A 46 -3.16 4.59 2.66
CA LEU A 46 -2.77 5.60 1.67
C LEU A 46 -3.79 5.73 0.53
N ILE A 47 -4.27 4.62 -0.04
CA ILE A 47 -5.29 4.66 -1.10
C ILE A 47 -6.55 5.36 -0.60
N LYS A 48 -6.98 5.15 0.65
CA LYS A 48 -8.20 5.78 1.17
C LYS A 48 -8.01 7.26 1.46
N THR A 49 -6.82 7.66 1.93
CA THR A 49 -6.48 9.08 2.12
C THR A 49 -6.39 9.81 0.78
N PHE A 50 -5.72 9.24 -0.22
CA PHE A 50 -5.59 9.82 -1.56
C PHE A 50 -6.84 9.64 -2.43
N GLY A 51 -7.69 8.67 -2.12
CA GLY A 51 -8.98 8.49 -2.77
C GLY A 51 -9.90 9.69 -2.59
N ARG A 52 -9.78 10.41 -1.46
CA ARG A 52 -10.50 11.68 -1.26
C ARG A 52 -10.01 12.82 -2.17
N LEU A 53 -8.82 12.70 -2.75
CA LEU A 53 -8.29 13.63 -3.75
C LEU A 53 -8.69 13.22 -5.20
N GLY A 54 -9.53 12.21 -5.36
CA GLY A 54 -10.05 11.74 -6.65
C GLY A 54 -9.30 10.57 -7.28
N PHE A 55 -8.33 9.98 -6.58
CA PHE A 55 -7.56 8.80 -7.03
C PHE A 55 -8.13 7.47 -6.53
N ASP A 56 -9.43 7.42 -6.25
CA ASP A 56 -10.07 6.20 -5.81
C ASP A 56 -10.35 5.23 -6.98
N PRO A 57 -10.44 3.91 -6.70
CA PRO A 57 -10.73 2.89 -7.71
C PRO A 57 -12.03 3.08 -8.49
N TRP A 58 -13.00 3.82 -7.97
CA TRP A 58 -14.25 4.11 -8.67
C TRP A 58 -14.10 5.30 -9.60
N SER A 59 -13.36 6.33 -9.20
CA SER A 59 -12.98 7.48 -10.03
C SER A 59 -12.03 7.14 -11.18
N ILE A 60 -11.28 6.03 -11.09
CA ILE A 60 -10.48 5.47 -12.20
C ILE A 60 -11.38 4.98 -13.35
N MET A 61 -12.61 4.63 -13.04
CA MET A 61 -13.52 3.95 -13.96
C MET A 61 -14.82 4.70 -14.05
N ASN A 62 -14.72 5.85 -14.69
CA ASN A 62 -15.83 6.76 -14.88
C ASN A 62 -16.41 6.54 -16.28
N ASN A 63 -17.68 6.13 -16.34
CA ASN A 63 -18.47 5.99 -17.58
C ASN A 63 -17.83 5.21 -18.74
N GLY A 64 -17.07 4.16 -18.44
CA GLY A 64 -16.53 3.25 -19.47
C GLY A 64 -15.22 3.69 -20.11
N ASP A 65 -14.68 4.84 -19.71
CA ASP A 65 -13.35 5.29 -20.12
C ASP A 65 -12.32 4.90 -19.04
N PHE A 66 -11.18 4.35 -19.47
CA PHE A 66 -10.14 3.84 -18.58
C PHE A 66 -9.00 4.84 -18.46
N ASP A 67 -8.93 5.52 -17.31
CA ASP A 67 -7.85 6.47 -17.06
C ASP A 67 -6.61 5.74 -16.52
N ALA A 68 -5.77 5.27 -17.45
CA ALA A 68 -4.54 4.54 -17.17
C ALA A 68 -3.58 5.32 -16.25
N VAL A 69 -3.58 6.65 -16.32
CA VAL A 69 -2.72 7.51 -15.49
C VAL A 69 -3.15 7.42 -14.03
N ARG A 70 -4.44 7.51 -13.75
CA ARG A 70 -4.97 7.38 -12.38
C ARG A 70 -4.70 6.00 -11.80
N LEU A 71 -4.76 4.94 -12.62
CA LEU A 71 -4.41 3.60 -12.18
C LEU A 71 -2.93 3.50 -11.78
N VAL A 72 -2.01 3.99 -12.61
CA VAL A 72 -0.57 3.99 -12.29
C VAL A 72 -0.30 4.74 -11.00
N VAL A 73 -0.92 5.92 -10.82
CA VAL A 73 -0.78 6.69 -9.57
C VAL A 73 -1.30 5.90 -8.37
N ASN A 74 -2.46 5.24 -8.49
CA ASN A 74 -3.02 4.44 -7.40
C ASN A 74 -2.09 3.28 -7.01
N LEU A 75 -1.51 2.59 -7.99
CA LEU A 75 -0.54 1.51 -7.75
C LEU A 75 0.73 2.01 -7.08
N PHE A 76 1.26 3.16 -7.53
CA PHE A 76 2.41 3.80 -6.89
C PHE A 76 2.11 4.20 -5.44
N MET A 77 0.94 4.80 -5.18
CA MET A 77 0.52 5.16 -3.83
C MET A 77 0.35 3.94 -2.93
N SER A 78 -0.15 2.84 -3.47
CA SER A 78 -0.26 1.56 -2.76
C SER A 78 1.11 1.02 -2.35
N ALA A 79 2.06 0.95 -3.30
CA ALA A 79 3.41 0.49 -3.04
C ALA A 79 4.12 1.36 -1.99
N LEU A 80 4.00 2.68 -2.12
CA LEU A 80 4.50 3.62 -1.12
C LEU A 80 3.82 3.41 0.23
N GLY A 81 2.52 3.11 0.26
CA GLY A 81 1.76 2.86 1.49
C GLY A 81 2.29 1.67 2.27
N GLY A 82 2.48 0.55 1.57
CA GLY A 82 3.07 -0.65 2.16
C GLY A 82 4.49 -0.40 2.72
N ILE A 83 5.36 0.26 1.95
CA ILE A 83 6.74 0.54 2.38
C ILE A 83 6.80 1.53 3.54
N THR A 84 6.06 2.63 3.45
CA THR A 84 6.12 3.71 4.44
C THR A 84 5.59 3.24 5.78
N LEU A 85 4.50 2.45 5.77
CA LEU A 85 3.96 1.88 7.00
C LEU A 85 4.92 0.86 7.63
N LEU A 86 5.65 0.07 6.82
CA LEU A 86 6.67 -0.85 7.32
C LEU A 86 7.77 -0.12 8.10
N ILE A 87 8.30 0.95 7.52
CA ILE A 87 9.35 1.76 8.17
C ILE A 87 8.80 2.40 9.45
N LEU A 88 7.60 2.98 9.40
CA LEU A 88 6.97 3.64 10.54
C LEU A 88 6.70 2.64 11.67
N ALA A 89 6.12 1.48 11.36
CA ALA A 89 5.82 0.44 12.32
C ALA A 89 7.09 -0.06 13.03
N LYS A 90 8.19 -0.27 12.28
CA LYS A 90 9.46 -0.67 12.90
C LYS A 90 10.06 0.43 13.77
N LYS A 91 10.03 1.68 13.32
CA LYS A 91 10.49 2.81 14.13
C LYS A 91 9.70 2.92 15.43
N LEU A 92 8.37 2.78 15.36
CA LEU A 92 7.50 2.81 16.53
C LEU A 92 7.80 1.64 17.46
N TYR A 93 7.93 0.43 16.94
CA TYR A 93 8.31 -0.76 17.72
C TYR A 93 9.62 -0.55 18.47
N LEU A 94 10.66 -0.04 17.80
CA LEU A 94 11.94 0.25 18.44
C LEU A 94 11.84 1.38 19.46
N HIS A 95 10.97 2.38 19.25
CA HIS A 95 10.80 3.49 20.18
C HIS A 95 10.07 3.08 21.46
N ILE A 96 9.02 2.27 21.33
CA ILE A 96 8.24 1.75 22.47
C ILE A 96 9.06 0.73 23.26
N ASN A 97 9.83 -0.11 22.56
CA ASN A 97 10.60 -1.19 23.16
C ASN A 97 12.07 -0.80 23.43
N LYS A 98 12.37 0.51 23.50
CA LYS A 98 13.65 0.98 24.05
C LYS A 98 13.69 0.59 25.53
N PRO A 99 14.73 -0.13 26.00
CA PRO A 99 14.92 -0.39 27.42
C PRO A 99 15.16 0.92 28.18
#